data_AF-A0A962V8C4-F1
#
_entry.id   AF-A0A962V8C4-F1
#
_cell.length_a   1.000
_cell.length_b   1.000
_cell.length_c   1.000
_cell.angle_alpha   90.00
_cell.angle_beta   90.00
_cell.angle_gamma   90.00
#
_symmetry.space_group_name_H-M   'P 1'
#
loop_
_entity.id
_entity.type
_entity.pdbx_description
1 polymer ?
#
loop_
_entity_poly.entity_id
_entity_poly.type
_entity_poly.pdbx_seq_one_letter_code
_entity_poly.pdbx_strand_id
1 'polypeptide(L)'
;LAPHHVIDLLDALAAGDGQRLLQGIAELDESAPDYDHMLADLLAALQRIALIQAIPDCHFEDDGPERDDLHRLATCLSPEDVQLYYQFALQGRRDLPWAPSPRGGFEMVLLRMLCFT
;
A
#
# COMPACT_ATOMS: atom_id res chain seq x y z
N LEU A 1 -0.59 -0.16 13.66
CA LEU A 1 -0.97 -1.59 13.48
C LEU A 1 0.26 -2.38 13.02
N ALA A 2 0.21 -3.71 12.87
CA ALA A 2 1.41 -4.50 12.54
C ALA A 2 1.97 -4.10 11.14
N PRO A 3 3.20 -3.56 11.07
CA PRO A 3 3.79 -3.02 9.84
C PRO A 3 3.76 -3.99 8.64
N HIS A 4 3.82 -5.30 8.92
CA HIS A 4 3.89 -6.37 7.93
C HIS A 4 2.75 -6.41 6.91
N HIS A 5 1.52 -6.04 7.30
CA HIS A 5 0.38 -6.18 6.41
C HIS A 5 0.43 -5.25 5.20
N VAL A 6 1.02 -4.06 5.33
CA VAL A 6 1.16 -3.12 4.19
C VAL A 6 2.14 -3.67 3.17
N ILE A 7 3.25 -4.24 3.63
CA ILE A 7 4.24 -4.88 2.76
C ILE A 7 3.63 -6.07 2.03
N ASP A 8 2.86 -6.92 2.72
CA ASP A 8 2.17 -8.06 2.09
C ASP A 8 1.18 -7.65 1.00
N LEU A 9 0.42 -6.57 1.23
CA LEU A 9 -0.49 -6.01 0.22
C LEU A 9 0.27 -5.45 -0.98
N LEU A 10 1.37 -4.71 -0.74
CA LEU A 10 2.22 -4.18 -1.81
C LEU A 10 2.91 -5.30 -2.61
N ASP A 11 3.29 -6.40 -1.96
CA ASP A 11 3.82 -7.58 -2.64
C ASP A 11 2.78 -8.25 -3.53
N ALA A 12 1.54 -8.38 -3.06
CA ALA A 12 0.45 -8.89 -3.88
C ALA A 12 0.18 -7.99 -5.09
N LEU A 13 0.20 -6.67 -4.92
CA LEU A 13 0.05 -5.70 -6.01
C LEU A 13 1.21 -5.77 -7.01
N ALA A 14 2.46 -5.83 -6.53
CA ALA A 14 3.64 -5.97 -7.38
C ALA A 14 3.64 -7.27 -8.20
N ALA A 15 3.04 -8.33 -7.65
CA ALA A 15 2.86 -9.61 -8.33
C ALA A 15 1.62 -9.68 -9.25
N GLY A 16 0.75 -8.67 -9.22
CA GLY A 16 -0.55 -8.72 -9.90
C GLY A 16 -1.48 -9.81 -9.34
N ASP A 17 -1.27 -10.25 -8.09
CA ASP A 17 -1.97 -11.38 -7.48
C ASP A 17 -3.22 -10.91 -6.71
N GLY A 18 -4.35 -10.85 -7.42
CA GLY A 18 -5.63 -10.49 -6.82
C GLY A 18 -6.14 -11.50 -5.79
N GLN A 19 -5.74 -12.78 -5.86
CA GLN A 19 -6.17 -13.76 -4.85
C GLN A 19 -5.44 -13.53 -3.53
N ARG A 20 -4.12 -13.33 -3.57
CA ARG A 20 -3.32 -12.97 -2.39
C ARG A 20 -3.77 -11.65 -1.79
N LEU A 21 -4.13 -10.67 -2.63
CA LEU A 21 -4.65 -9.38 -2.18
C LEU A 21 -5.95 -9.54 -1.38
N LEU A 22 -6.92 -10.31 -1.88
CA LEU A 22 -8.18 -10.56 -1.17
C LEU A 22 -7.98 -11.37 0.11
N GLN A 23 -7.03 -12.30 0.14
CA GLN A 23 -6.66 -13.04 1.34
C GLN A 23 -6.09 -12.11 2.41
N GLY A 24 -5.14 -11.22 2.06
CA GLY A 24 -4.58 -10.25 2.99
C GLY A 24 -5.65 -9.31 3.58
N ILE A 25 -6.62 -8.87 2.78
CA ILE A 25 -7.78 -8.10 3.28
C ILE A 25 -8.62 -8.91 4.27
N ALA A 26 -8.87 -10.20 3.98
CA ALA A 26 -9.65 -11.05 4.87
C ALA A 26 -8.92 -11.31 6.21
N GLU A 27 -7.60 -11.44 6.22
CA GLU A 27 -6.79 -11.61 7.43
C GLU A 27 -6.79 -10.35 8.29
N LEU A 28 -6.71 -9.17 7.68
CA LEU A 28 -6.81 -7.89 8.38
C LEU A 28 -8.12 -7.77 9.16
N ASP A 29 -9.21 -8.21 8.55
CA ASP A 29 -10.57 -8.15 9.13
C ASP A 29 -10.72 -8.94 10.43
N GLU A 30 -9.94 -10.00 10.63
CA GLU A 30 -9.96 -10.77 11.87
C GLU A 30 -9.58 -9.92 13.10
N SER A 31 -8.86 -8.82 12.87
CA SER A 31 -8.38 -7.90 13.90
C SER A 31 -9.21 -6.61 14.05
N ALA A 32 -10.34 -6.48 13.34
CA ALA A 32 -11.15 -5.25 13.27
C ALA A 32 -10.31 -4.01 12.88
N PRO A 33 -9.83 -3.94 11.62
CA PRO A 33 -8.82 -2.99 11.21
C PRO A 33 -9.37 -1.56 11.12
N ASP A 34 -8.51 -0.59 11.39
CA ASP A 34 -8.76 0.82 11.07
C ASP A 34 -8.25 1.08 9.64
N TYR A 35 -9.16 1.05 8.65
CA TYR A 35 -8.80 1.24 7.25
C TYR A 35 -8.29 2.64 6.92
N ASP A 36 -8.64 3.68 7.70
CA ASP A 36 -8.04 5.01 7.49
C ASP A 36 -6.56 4.96 7.87
N HIS A 37 -6.24 4.33 9.00
CA HIS A 37 -4.86 4.13 9.43
C HIS A 37 -4.10 3.22 8.45
N MET A 38 -4.72 2.16 7.94
CA MET A 38 -4.10 1.31 6.93
C MET A 38 -3.77 2.06 5.64
N LEU A 39 -4.66 2.93 5.16
CA LEU A 39 -4.37 3.78 4.01
C LEU A 39 -3.27 4.81 4.33
N ALA A 40 -3.20 5.29 5.57
CA ALA A 40 -2.11 6.14 6.02
C ALA A 40 -0.76 5.42 5.95
N ASP A 41 -0.70 4.19 6.45
CA ASP A 41 0.51 3.36 6.45
C ASP A 41 0.92 3.00 5.01
N LEU A 42 -0.04 2.65 4.15
CA LEU A 42 0.19 2.41 2.72
C LEU A 42 0.74 3.65 2.01
N LEU A 43 0.18 4.83 2.27
CA LEU A 43 0.66 6.10 1.73
C LEU A 43 2.12 6.38 2.17
N ALA A 44 2.43 6.13 3.44
CA ALA A 44 3.78 6.32 3.97
C ALA A 44 4.79 5.36 3.31
N ALA A 45 4.43 4.08 3.13
CA ALA A 45 5.27 3.11 2.44
C ALA A 45 5.51 3.49 0.98
N LEU A 46 4.45 3.83 0.24
CA LEU A 46 4.53 4.28 -1.17
C LEU A 46 5.37 5.54 -1.31
N GLN A 47 5.27 6.50 -0.38
CA GLN A 47 6.12 7.68 -0.37
C GLN A 47 7.60 7.33 -0.19
N ARG A 48 7.94 6.44 0.75
CA ARG A 48 9.32 5.99 0.97
C ARG A 48 9.87 5.29 -0.28
N ILE A 49 9.07 4.41 -0.89
CA ILE A 49 9.43 3.74 -2.14
C ILE A 49 9.70 4.77 -3.25
N ALA A 50 8.81 5.75 -3.43
CA ALA A 50 8.99 6.80 -4.42
C ALA A 50 10.28 7.61 -4.20
N LEU A 51 10.62 7.90 -2.94
CA LEU A 51 11.86 8.59 -2.58
C LEU A 51 13.10 7.74 -2.88
N ILE A 52 13.07 6.44 -2.58
CA ILE A 52 14.15 5.49 -2.92
C ILE A 52 14.38 5.46 -4.43
N GLN A 53 13.31 5.46 -5.23
CA GLN A 53 13.40 5.43 -6.69
C GLN A 53 13.91 6.75 -7.28
N ALA A 54 13.49 7.88 -6.71
CA ALA A 54 13.79 9.20 -7.27
C ALA A 54 15.14 9.78 -6.79
N ILE A 55 15.62 9.39 -5.62
CA ILE A 55 16.78 9.98 -4.95
C ILE A 55 17.78 8.87 -4.60
N PRO A 56 18.86 8.68 -5.39
CA PRO A 56 19.81 7.58 -5.22
C PRO A 56 20.48 7.49 -3.84
N ASP A 57 20.67 8.62 -3.15
CA ASP A 57 21.30 8.71 -1.83
C ASP A 57 20.28 8.93 -0.71
N CYS A 58 19.02 8.54 -0.92
CA CYS A 58 17.99 8.64 0.11
C CYS A 58 18.31 7.68 1.26
N HIS A 59 18.59 8.23 2.43
CA HIS A 59 18.77 7.48 3.67
C HIS A 59 17.71 7.91 4.67
N PHE A 60 16.92 6.96 5.17
CA PHE A 60 15.99 7.23 6.25
C PHE A 60 16.65 6.86 7.58
N GLU A 61 16.67 7.79 8.52
CA GLU A 61 17.26 7.59 9.85
C GLU A 61 16.48 6.56 10.69
N ASP A 62 15.22 6.30 10.32
CA ASP A 62 14.29 5.36 10.95
C ASP A 62 13.89 4.23 9.97
N ASP A 63 14.90 3.65 9.34
CA ASP A 63 14.77 2.40 8.59
C ASP A 63 14.67 1.24 9.60
N GLY A 64 13.47 1.06 10.15
CA GLY A 64 13.11 -0.09 10.96
C GLY A 64 13.22 -1.42 10.20
N PRO A 65 12.61 -2.51 10.71
CA PRO A 65 12.77 -3.85 10.13
C PRO A 65 12.32 -3.99 8.66
N GLU A 66 11.54 -3.03 8.15
CA GLU A 66 10.95 -3.03 6.80
C GLU A 66 11.87 -2.43 5.72
N ARG A 67 13.06 -1.93 6.10
CA ARG A 67 14.01 -1.29 5.18
C ARG A 67 14.25 -2.11 3.92
N ASP A 68 14.59 -3.37 4.12
CA ASP A 68 14.97 -4.27 3.02
C ASP A 68 13.76 -4.57 2.11
N ASP A 69 12.56 -4.65 2.69
CA ASP A 69 11.31 -4.80 1.94
C ASP A 69 10.99 -3.57 1.09
N LEU A 70 11.15 -2.36 1.64
CA LEU A 70 10.93 -1.12 0.88
C LEU A 70 11.91 -0.98 -0.29
N HIS A 71 13.19 -1.31 -0.07
CA HIS A 71 14.18 -1.31 -1.15
C HIS A 71 13.86 -2.37 -2.21
N ARG A 72 13.44 -3.57 -1.81
CA ARG A 72 13.00 -4.63 -2.73
C ARG A 72 11.79 -4.17 -3.54
N LEU A 73 10.74 -3.66 -2.90
CA LEU A 73 9.54 -3.15 -3.56
C LEU A 73 9.86 -2.00 -4.52
N ALA A 74 10.81 -1.12 -4.18
CA ALA A 74 11.29 -0.07 -5.07
C ALA A 74 11.92 -0.61 -6.37
N THR A 75 12.42 -1.84 -6.38
CA THR A 75 12.90 -2.51 -7.60
C THR A 75 11.82 -3.29 -8.34
N CYS A 76 10.78 -3.74 -7.64
CA CYS A 76 9.71 -4.55 -8.23
C CYS A 76 8.63 -3.71 -8.89
N LEU A 77 8.30 -2.56 -8.31
CA LEU A 77 7.27 -1.64 -8.82
C LEU A 77 7.86 -0.64 -9.79
N SER A 78 7.14 -0.31 -10.86
CA SER A 78 7.55 0.80 -11.72
C SER A 78 7.33 2.14 -11.00
N PRO A 79 8.11 3.19 -11.30
CA PRO A 79 7.87 4.51 -10.72
C PRO A 79 6.49 5.08 -11.06
N GLU A 80 5.93 4.74 -12.22
CA GLU A 80 4.57 5.15 -12.62
C GLU A 80 3.52 4.49 -11.70
N ASP A 81 3.63 3.18 -11.47
CA ASP A 81 2.72 2.45 -10.58
C ASP A 81 2.76 3.00 -9.16
N VAL A 82 3.94 3.28 -8.64
CA VAL A 82 4.09 3.87 -7.29
C VAL A 82 3.35 5.20 -7.19
N GLN A 83 3.43 6.05 -8.22
CA GLN A 83 2.71 7.34 -8.24
C GLN A 83 1.19 7.14 -8.38
N LEU A 84 0.75 6.23 -9.24
CA LEU A 84 -0.68 5.90 -9.41
C LEU A 84 -1.27 5.30 -8.13
N TYR A 85 -0.58 4.36 -7.51
CA TYR A 85 -0.97 3.77 -6.23
C TYR A 85 -1.07 4.83 -5.15
N TYR A 86 -0.09 5.73 -5.04
CA TYR A 86 -0.13 6.83 -4.08
C TYR A 86 -1.37 7.72 -4.31
N GLN A 87 -1.66 8.05 -5.56
CA GLN A 87 -2.84 8.84 -5.91
C GLN A 87 -4.16 8.12 -5.55
N PHE A 88 -4.28 6.83 -5.88
CA PHE A 88 -5.48 6.05 -5.54
C PHE A 88 -5.66 5.90 -4.04
N ALA A 89 -4.58 5.69 -3.27
CA ALA A 89 -4.64 5.63 -1.81
C ALA A 89 -5.07 6.98 -1.23
N LEU A 90 -4.54 8.10 -1.74
CA LEU A 90 -4.88 9.44 -1.26
C LEU A 90 -6.35 9.79 -1.53
N GLN A 91 -6.82 9.52 -2.75
CA GLN A 91 -8.21 9.67 -3.14
C GLN A 91 -9.12 8.77 -2.29
N GLY A 92 -8.74 7.51 -2.17
CA GLY A 92 -9.45 6.50 -1.41
C GLY A 92 -9.63 6.87 0.05
N ARG A 93 -8.57 7.36 0.70
CA ARG A 93 -8.60 7.78 2.09
C ARG A 93 -9.51 8.98 2.30
N ARG A 94 -9.45 9.97 1.41
CA ARG A 94 -10.35 11.13 1.46
C ARG A 94 -11.82 10.73 1.29
N ASP A 95 -12.08 9.77 0.41
CA ASP A 95 -13.43 9.35 0.06
C ASP A 95 -13.95 8.23 1.00
N LEU A 96 -13.09 7.66 1.86
CA LEU A 96 -13.40 6.54 2.76
C LEU A 96 -14.63 6.79 3.66
N PRO A 97 -14.81 7.98 4.29
CA PRO A 97 -16.00 8.25 5.10
C PRO A 97 -17.32 8.23 4.32
N TRP A 98 -17.25 8.35 2.99
CA TRP A 98 -18.39 8.36 2.08
C TRP A 98 -18.64 7.00 1.41
N ALA A 99 -17.76 6.02 1.64
CA ALA A 99 -17.92 4.68 1.11
C ALA A 99 -19.12 3.96 1.77
N PRO A 100 -19.80 3.04 1.06
CA PRO A 100 -20.89 2.25 1.64
C PRO A 100 -20.47 1.44 2.88
N SER A 101 -19.19 1.06 2.93
CA SER A 101 -18.51 0.57 4.14
C SER A 101 -17.02 0.93 4.06
N PRO A 102 -16.33 1.11 5.19
CA PRO A 102 -14.87 1.34 5.19
C PRO A 102 -14.10 0.23 4.47
N ARG A 103 -14.46 -1.03 4.73
CA ARG A 103 -13.90 -2.19 4.03
C ARG A 103 -14.08 -2.10 2.52
N GLY A 104 -15.31 -1.87 2.05
CA GLY A 104 -15.59 -1.78 0.61
C GLY A 104 -14.86 -0.60 -0.05
N GLY A 105 -14.70 0.51 0.67
CA GLY A 105 -13.86 1.64 0.22
C GLY A 105 -12.40 1.22 0.03
N PHE A 106 -11.83 0.53 1.03
CA PHE A 106 -10.47 0.01 0.98
C PHE A 106 -10.27 -1.03 -0.14
N GLU A 107 -11.15 -2.02 -0.26
CA GLU A 107 -11.15 -3.02 -1.33
C GLU A 107 -11.15 -2.35 -2.71
N MET A 108 -11.99 -1.34 -2.91
CA MET A 108 -12.04 -0.61 -4.18
C MET A 108 -10.80 0.23 -4.46
N VAL A 109 -10.05 0.66 -3.45
CA VAL A 109 -8.75 1.32 -3.65
C VAL A 109 -7.74 0.32 -4.17
N LEU A 110 -7.59 -0.82 -3.48
CA LEU A 110 -6.64 -1.86 -3.85
C LEU A 110 -6.99 -2.49 -5.20
N LEU A 111 -8.28 -2.65 -5.52
CA LEU A 111 -8.72 -3.12 -6.82
C LEU A 111 -8.33 -2.15 -7.95
N ARG A 112 -8.39 -0.84 -7.71
CA ARG A 112 -7.95 0.14 -8.71
C ARG A 112 -6.45 0.07 -8.95
N MET A 113 -5.67 -0.13 -7.89
CA MET A 113 -4.24 -0.38 -8.00
C MET A 113 -3.98 -1.62 -8.86
N LEU A 114 -4.66 -2.74 -8.57
CA LEU A 114 -4.47 -3.99 -9.32
C LEU A 114 -4.87 -3.90 -10.81
N CYS A 115 -5.89 -3.10 -11.15
CA CYS A 115 -6.49 -3.10 -12.49
C CYS A 115 -6.06 -1.93 -13.39
N PHE A 116 -5.44 -0.87 -12.87
CA PHE A 116 -5.15 0.36 -13.62
C PHE A 116 -3.67 0.77 -13.52
N THR A 117 -2.78 -0.20 -13.76
CA THR A 117 -1.33 -0.07 -13.92
C THR A 117 -0.83 -0.94 -15.05
#